data_AF-A0A383S9B2-F1
#
_entry.id   AF-A0A383S9B2-F1
#
_cell.length_a   1.000
_cell.length_b   1.000
_cell.length_c   1.000
_cell.angle_alpha   90.00
_cell.angle_beta   90.00
_cell.angle_gamma   90.00
#
_symmetry.space_group_name_H-M   'P 1'
#
loop_
_entity.id
_entity.type
_entity.pdbx_description
1 polymer ?
#
loop_
_entity_poly.entity_id
_entity_poly.type
_entity_poly.pdbx_seq_one_letter_code
_entity_poly.pdbx_strand_id
1 'polypeptide(L)'
;MNGGTDHITSVQLTRQMRGGIEYEVQRIRLARWVTRNQARRILTEQAQHNGWELWRLRRYRDGSREAWLRRKIIRARLTVFV
;
A
#
# COMPACT_ATOMS: atom_id res chain seq x y z
N MET A 1 16.39 13.10 10.42
CA MET A 1 16.67 11.76 9.84
C MET A 1 15.73 11.58 8.65
N ASN A 2 16.19 11.99 7.46
CA ASN A 2 15.39 11.96 6.23
C ASN A 2 15.81 10.74 5.41
N GLY A 3 15.11 9.62 5.58
CA GLY A 3 15.36 8.36 4.84
C GLY A 3 14.03 7.71 4.40
N GLY A 4 13.10 8.55 3.93
CA GLY A 4 11.70 8.16 3.76
C GLY A 4 11.34 7.57 2.40
N THR A 5 12.25 7.48 1.43
CA THR A 5 11.87 7.24 0.03
C THR A 5 12.86 6.43 -0.81
N ASP A 6 14.04 6.08 -0.28
CA ASP A 6 15.09 5.33 -0.99
C ASP A 6 14.84 3.80 -1.03
N HIS A 7 13.74 3.34 -0.44
CA HIS A 7 13.41 1.92 -0.34
C HIS A 7 12.25 1.48 -1.24
N ILE A 8 11.41 2.43 -1.66
CA ILE A 8 10.26 2.21 -2.55
C ILE A 8 10.68 2.62 -3.95
N THR A 9 10.83 1.66 -4.84
CA THR A 9 11.27 1.89 -6.22
C THR A 9 10.13 2.36 -7.12
N SER A 10 8.88 1.99 -6.80
CA SER A 10 7.71 2.40 -7.58
C SER A 10 6.43 2.28 -6.77
N VAL A 11 5.51 3.21 -6.99
CA VAL A 11 4.14 3.15 -6.49
C VAL A 11 3.20 3.20 -7.69
N GLN A 12 2.29 2.22 -7.80
CA GLN A 12 1.22 2.22 -8.79
C GLN A 12 -0.11 2.19 -8.05
N LEU A 13 -1.01 3.12 -8.38
CA LEU A 13 -2.37 3.17 -7.82
C LEU A 13 -3.36 2.68 -8.88
N THR A 14 -4.24 1.76 -8.50
CA THR A 14 -5.32 1.29 -9.36
C THR A 14 -6.61 1.20 -8.57
N ARG A 15 -7.75 1.37 -9.24
CA ARG A 15 -9.07 1.13 -8.65
C ARG A 15 -9.57 -0.24 -9.04
N GLN A 16 -10.16 -0.94 -8.09
CA GLN A 16 -10.64 -2.29 -8.31
C GLN A 16 -12.01 -2.49 -7.67
N MET A 17 -12.98 -2.97 -8.45
CA MET A 17 -14.25 -3.45 -7.93
C MET A 17 -14.13 -4.93 -7.52
N ARG A 18 -14.49 -5.25 -6.27
CA ARG A 18 -14.50 -6.62 -5.72
C ARG A 18 -15.77 -6.81 -4.89
N GLY A 19 -16.65 -7.72 -5.30
CA GLY A 19 -17.86 -8.07 -4.54
C GLY A 19 -18.78 -6.87 -4.26
N GLY A 20 -18.96 -5.97 -5.24
CA GLY A 20 -19.77 -4.76 -5.08
C GLY A 20 -19.11 -3.62 -4.30
N ILE A 21 -17.89 -3.83 -3.75
CA ILE A 21 -17.13 -2.80 -3.03
C ILE A 21 -16.00 -2.29 -3.94
N GLU A 22 -15.86 -0.96 -4.02
CA GLU A 22 -14.77 -0.30 -4.72
C GLU A 22 -13.57 -0.16 -3.76
N TYR A 23 -12.40 -0.61 -4.20
CA TYR A 23 -11.15 -0.49 -3.48
C TYR A 23 -10.18 0.37 -4.29
N GLU A 24 -9.41 1.16 -3.57
CA GLU A 24 -8.14 1.67 -4.07
C GLU A 24 -7.07 0.63 -3.73
N VAL A 25 -6.20 0.34 -4.68
CA VAL A 25 -5.12 -0.64 -4.55
C VAL A 25 -3.81 0.03 -4.91
N GLN A 26 -2.86 0.01 -3.97
CA GLN A 26 -1.52 0.52 -4.15
C GLN A 26 -0.55 -0.64 -4.28
N ARG A 27 0.18 -0.71 -5.39
CA ARG A 27 1.31 -1.63 -5.56
C ARG A 27 2.60 -0.89 -5.23
N ILE A 28 3.35 -1.43 -4.29
CA ILE A 28 4.66 -0.91 -3.86
C ILE A 28 5.71 -1.95 -4.23
N ARG A 29 6.77 -1.51 -4.91
CA ARG A 29 7.98 -2.33 -5.12
C ARG A 29 9.06 -1.90 -4.14
N LEU A 30 9.55 -2.85 -3.37
CA LEU A 30 10.66 -2.70 -2.44
C LEU A 30 11.94 -3.26 -3.07
N ALA A 31 13.00 -2.48 -3.01
CA ALA A 31 14.29 -2.86 -3.56
C ALA A 31 14.92 -4.05 -2.83
N ARG A 32 15.86 -4.74 -3.49
CA ARG A 32 16.51 -5.95 -2.95
C ARG A 32 17.32 -5.73 -1.67
N TRP A 33 17.83 -4.52 -1.46
CA TRP A 33 18.60 -4.15 -0.26
C TRP A 33 17.71 -3.88 0.96
N VAL A 34 16.38 -3.81 0.78
CA VAL A 34 15.44 -3.62 1.88
C VAL A 34 15.35 -4.89 2.71
N THR A 35 15.85 -4.82 3.94
CA THR A 35 15.79 -5.95 4.88
C THR A 35 14.34 -6.34 5.20
N ARG A 36 14.14 -7.54 5.75
CA ARG A 36 12.78 -7.98 6.16
C ARG A 36 12.17 -7.06 7.22
N ASN A 37 12.99 -6.60 8.17
CA ASN A 37 12.53 -5.73 9.25
C ASN A 37 12.17 -4.33 8.76
N GLN A 38 12.96 -3.76 7.83
CA GLN A 38 12.61 -2.49 7.18
C GLN A 38 11.31 -2.62 6.39
N ALA A 39 11.16 -3.65 5.57
CA ALA A 39 9.92 -3.88 4.82
C ALA A 39 8.71 -4.01 5.75
N ARG A 40 8.84 -4.73 6.87
CA ARG A 40 7.78 -4.84 7.88
C ARG A 40 7.43 -3.45 8.43
N ARG A 41 8.42 -2.65 8.82
CA ARG A 41 8.19 -1.31 9.37
C ARG A 41 7.47 -0.41 8.37
N ILE A 42 7.95 -0.36 7.13
CA ILE A 42 7.34 0.41 6.03
C ILE A 42 5.86 0.01 5.85
N LEU A 43 5.58 -1.29 5.72
CA LEU A 43 4.21 -1.76 5.49
C LEU A 43 3.31 -1.51 6.71
N THR A 44 3.84 -1.62 7.93
CA THR A 44 3.11 -1.30 9.16
C THR A 44 2.81 0.20 9.25
N GLU A 45 3.76 1.08 8.97
CA GLU A 45 3.56 2.53 8.96
C GLU A 45 2.49 2.93 7.92
N GLN A 46 2.52 2.34 6.72
CA GLN A 46 1.49 2.53 5.71
C GLN A 46 0.11 2.10 6.22
N ALA A 47 0.04 0.98 6.94
CA ALA A 47 -1.22 0.48 7.45
C ALA A 47 -1.78 1.31 8.60
N GLN A 48 -0.93 1.74 9.53
CA GLN A 48 -1.34 2.50 10.71
C GLN A 48 -1.78 3.91 10.36
N HIS A 49 -1.08 4.60 9.46
CA HIS A 49 -1.29 6.03 9.26
C HIS A 49 -2.10 6.39 8.02
N ASN A 50 -2.14 5.53 7.00
CA ASN A 50 -2.76 5.86 5.71
C ASN A 50 -4.02 5.04 5.39
N GLY A 51 -4.46 4.20 6.33
CA GLY A 51 -5.65 3.35 6.20
C GLY A 51 -5.49 2.22 5.18
N TRP A 52 -4.26 1.86 4.83
CA TRP A 52 -3.96 0.80 3.88
C TRP A 52 -3.89 -0.57 4.55
N GLU A 53 -4.55 -1.58 4.00
CA GLU A 53 -4.41 -2.96 4.47
C GLU A 53 -3.48 -3.74 3.55
N LEU A 54 -2.57 -4.54 4.11
CA LEU A 54 -1.76 -5.47 3.32
C LEU A 54 -2.65 -6.57 2.75
N TRP A 55 -2.83 -6.57 1.43
CA TRP A 55 -3.61 -7.56 0.70
C TRP A 55 -2.76 -8.73 0.22
N ARG A 56 -1.57 -8.44 -0.31
CA ARG A 56 -0.67 -9.45 -0.85
C ARG A 56 0.77 -9.02 -0.69
N LEU A 57 1.64 -9.96 -0.36
CA LEU A 57 3.09 -9.78 -0.38
C LEU A 57 3.72 -10.87 -1.26
N ARG A 58 4.61 -10.46 -2.17
CA ARG A 58 5.41 -11.35 -3.00
C ARG A 58 6.89 -11.04 -2.82
N ARG A 59 7.68 -12.08 -2.59
CA ARG A 59 9.14 -12.00 -2.61
C ARG A 59 9.66 -12.62 -3.90
N TYR A 60 10.58 -11.95 -4.56
CA TYR A 60 11.25 -12.45 -5.77
C TYR A 60 12.62 -13.06 -5.42
N ARG A 61 13.15 -13.90 -6.32
CA ARG A 61 14.47 -14.54 -6.15
C ARG A 61 15.62 -13.54 -6.13
N ASP A 62 15.49 -12.41 -6.83
CA ASP A 62 16.46 -11.31 -6.85
C ASP A 62 16.53 -10.51 -5.53
N GLY A 63 15.72 -10.89 -4.52
CA GLY A 63 15.65 -10.25 -3.22
C GLY A 63 14.65 -9.09 -3.14
N SER A 64 14.15 -8.60 -4.28
CA SER A 64 13.11 -7.58 -4.31
C SER A 64 11.77 -8.11 -3.79
N ARG A 65 10.90 -7.21 -3.38
CA ARG A 65 9.55 -7.55 -2.92
C ARG A 65 8.52 -6.64 -3.55
N GLU A 66 7.33 -7.16 -3.73
CA GLU A 66 6.16 -6.38 -4.08
C GLU A 66 5.06 -6.59 -3.06
N ALA A 67 4.48 -5.48 -2.62
CA ALA A 67 3.32 -5.49 -1.76
C ALA A 67 2.15 -4.84 -2.51
N TRP A 68 0.97 -5.44 -2.36
CA TRP A 68 -0.29 -4.83 -2.72
C TRP A 68 -0.97 -4.44 -1.43
N LEU A 69 -1.19 -3.14 -1.29
CA LEU A 69 -2.00 -2.56 -0.25
C LEU A 69 -3.36 -2.22 -0.82
N ARG A 70 -4.43 -2.33 -0.04
CA ARG A 70 -5.77 -1.93 -0.44
C ARG A 70 -6.44 -1.09 0.63
N ARG A 71 -7.34 -0.20 0.23
CA ARG A 71 -8.27 0.47 1.14
C ARG A 71 -9.63 0.60 0.47
N LYS A 72 -10.71 0.50 1.26
CA LYS A 72 -12.07 0.68 0.74
C LYS A 72 -12.27 2.14 0.34
N ILE A 73 -12.84 2.38 -0.84
CA ILE A 73 -13.30 3.71 -1.23
C ILE A 73 -14.69 3.90 -0.61
N ILE A 74 -14.76 4.71 0.43
CA ILE A 74 -16.02 5.08 1.06
C ILE A 74 -16.46 6.41 0.44
N ARG A 75 -17.53 6.38 -0.35
CA ARG A 75 -18.13 7.59 -0.91
C ARG A 75 -19.20 8.07 0.06
N ALA A 76 -18.84 8.98 0.95
CA ALA A 76 -19.83 9.63 1.81
C ALA A 76 -20.73 10.54 0.95
N ARG A 77 -22.05 10.43 1.13
CA ARG A 77 -22.98 11.43 0.60
C ARG A 77 -22.92 12.62 1.54
N LEU A 78 -22.44 13.76 1.06
CA LEU A 78 -22.54 15.01 1.82
C LEU A 78 -24.02 15.32 1.99
N THR A 79 -24.50 15.25 3.24
CA THR A 79 -25.78 15.82 3.60
C THR A 79 -25.54 17.30 3.86
N VAL A 80 -25.79 18.12 2.84
CA VAL A 80 -25.90 19.57 3.04
C VAL A 80 -27.31 19.82 3.54
N PHE A 81 -27.43 20.28 4.78
CA PHE A 81 -28.69 20.82 5.28
C PHE A 81 -28.91 22.17 4.57
N VAL A 82 -30.04 22.27 3.87
CA VAL A 82 -30.57 23.53 3.30
C VAL A 82 -31.62 24.09 4.24
#